data_AF-A0A526Z9E6-F1
#
_entry.id   AF-A0A526Z9E6-F1
#
_cell.length_a   1.000
_cell.length_b   1.000
_cell.length_c   1.000
_cell.angle_alpha   90.00
_cell.angle_beta   90.00
_cell.angle_gamma   90.00
#
_symmetry.space_group_name_H-M   'P 1'
#
loop_
_entity.id
_entity.type
_entity.pdbx_description
1 polymer ?
#
loop_
_entity_poly.entity_id
_entity_poly.type
_entity_poly.pdbx_seq_one_letter_code
_entity_poly.pdbx_strand_id
1 'polypeptide(L)' 'HPSLAGKTGDAVLDTWIFANGSKVDCVWVHGKKLVSSGRHARRDFIAERFRKVMTALSP' A
#
# COMPACT_ATOMS: atom_id res chain seq x y z
N HIS A 1 -12.08 -3.94 9.32
CA HIS A 1 -11.15 -4.89 9.95
C HIS A 1 -11.52 -5.01 11.43
N PRO A 2 -11.63 -6.21 12.02
CA PRO A 2 -12.11 -6.39 13.39
C PRO A 2 -11.33 -5.59 14.46
N SER A 3 -10.05 -5.33 14.25
CA SER A 3 -9.25 -4.55 15.21
C SER A 3 -9.65 -3.07 15.33
N LEU A 4 -10.44 -2.53 14.40
CA LEU A 4 -10.96 -1.16 14.44
C LEU A 4 -12.28 -1.04 15.21
N ALA A 5 -12.88 -2.15 15.65
CA ALA A 5 -14.17 -2.11 16.33
C ALA A 5 -14.10 -1.24 17.60
N GLY A 6 -15.01 -0.27 17.72
CA GLY A 6 -15.08 0.64 18.86
C GLY A 6 -13.94 1.66 18.97
N LYS A 7 -13.01 1.72 17.99
CA LYS A 7 -11.94 2.71 17.95
C LYS A 7 -12.45 4.02 17.35
N THR A 8 -12.13 5.14 17.99
CA THR A 8 -12.53 6.48 17.56
C THR A 8 -11.36 7.46 17.74
N GLY A 9 -11.39 8.59 17.04
CA GLY A 9 -10.32 9.60 17.11
C GLY A 9 -8.95 9.01 16.76
N ASP A 10 -7.92 9.41 17.51
CA ASP A 10 -6.54 8.99 17.27
C ASP A 10 -6.32 7.48 17.40
N ALA A 11 -7.15 6.80 18.19
CA ALA A 11 -7.08 5.35 18.35
C ALA A 11 -7.31 4.60 17.03
N VAL A 12 -7.96 5.22 16.04
CA VAL A 12 -8.09 4.69 14.67
C VAL A 12 -6.74 4.72 13.95
N LEU A 13 -5.99 5.83 14.05
CA LEU A 13 -4.67 5.98 13.44
C LEU A 13 -3.64 5.08 14.12
N ASP A 14 -3.66 5.01 15.46
CA ASP A 14 -2.77 4.12 16.21
C ASP A 14 -2.97 2.66 15.81
N THR A 15 -4.24 2.26 15.65
CA THR A 15 -4.58 0.89 15.24
C THR A 15 -4.15 0.61 13.79
N TRP A 16 -4.23 1.61 12.90
CA TRP A 16 -3.72 1.49 11.54
C TRP A 16 -2.20 1.33 11.51
N ILE A 17 -1.46 2.18 12.24
CA ILE A 17 0.00 2.27 12.22
C ILE A 17 0.64 1.11 12.99
N PHE A 18 0.20 0.86 14.23
CA PHE A 18 0.89 -0.03 15.17
C PHE A 18 0.30 -1.44 15.22
N ALA A 19 -0.96 -1.63 14.82
CA ALA A 19 -1.66 -2.91 14.91
C ALA A 19 -2.05 -3.52 13.56
N ASN A 20 -1.52 -2.97 12.44
CA ASN A 20 -1.86 -3.39 11.07
C ASN A 20 -3.39 -3.47 10.86
N GLY A 21 -4.13 -2.56 11.49
CA GLY A 21 -5.58 -2.67 11.59
C GLY A 21 -6.34 -2.24 10.35
N SER A 22 -5.64 -1.76 9.33
CA SER A 22 -6.23 -1.45 8.03
C SER A 22 -5.16 -1.50 6.94
N LYS A 23 -5.61 -1.53 5.68
CA LYS A 23 -4.75 -1.39 4.51
C LYS A 23 -5.13 -0.12 3.75
N VAL A 24 -4.15 0.47 3.08
CA VAL A 24 -4.40 1.59 2.17
C VAL A 24 -5.21 1.08 0.97
N ASP A 25 -6.38 1.67 0.74
CA ASP A 25 -7.18 1.39 -0.45
C ASP A 25 -6.71 2.21 -1.66
N CYS A 26 -6.64 3.55 -1.52
CA CYS A 26 -6.27 4.42 -2.62
C CYS A 26 -5.32 5.56 -2.24
N VAL A 27 -4.56 6.02 -3.23
CA VAL A 27 -3.59 7.11 -3.12
C VAL A 27 -3.72 8.02 -4.34
N TRP A 28 -3.77 9.32 -4.10
CA TRP A 28 -3.85 10.36 -5.12
C TRP A 28 -2.64 11.27 -5.04
N VAL A 29 -2.07 11.62 -6.19
CA VAL A 29 -0.94 12.57 -6.30
C VAL A 29 -1.21 13.48 -7.48
N HIS A 30 -1.11 14.81 -7.28
CA HIS A 30 -1.43 15.82 -8.30
C HIS A 30 -2.78 15.58 -9.00
N GLY A 31 -3.82 15.23 -8.22
CA GLY A 31 -5.17 14.97 -8.75
C GLY A 31 -5.33 13.66 -9.53
N LYS A 32 -4.29 12.81 -9.61
CA LYS A 32 -4.35 11.50 -10.29
C LYS A 32 -4.41 10.37 -9.28
N LYS A 33 -5.38 9.46 -9.42
CA LYS A 33 -5.47 8.24 -8.61
C LYS A 33 -4.40 7.24 -9.06
N LEU A 34 -3.34 7.10 -8.28
CA LEU A 34 -2.21 6.23 -8.62
C LEU A 34 -2.37 4.82 -8.02
N VAL A 35 -3.12 4.69 -6.93
CA VAL A 35 -3.41 3.40 -6.27
C VAL A 35 -4.92 3.22 -6.15
N SER A 36 -5.40 2.03 -6.48
CA SER A 36 -6.78 1.59 -6.28
C SER A 36 -6.78 0.19 -5.69
N SER A 37 -7.63 -0.10 -4.70
CA SER A 37 -7.70 -1.41 -4.04
C SER A 37 -6.34 -1.92 -3.57
N GLY A 38 -5.51 -1.02 -3.04
CA GLY A 38 -4.15 -1.29 -2.57
C GLY A 38 -3.13 -1.59 -3.68
N ARG A 39 -3.48 -1.45 -4.96
CA ARG A 39 -2.60 -1.73 -6.09
C ARG A 39 -2.27 -0.47 -6.89
N HIS A 40 -0.98 -0.18 -7.04
CA HIS A 40 -0.50 0.90 -7.89
C HIS A 40 -0.75 0.60 -9.37
N ALA A 41 -1.18 1.60 -10.16
CA ALA A 41 -1.59 1.46 -11.56
C ALA A 41 -0.51 0.83 -12.46
N ARG A 42 0.77 1.04 -12.14
CA ARG A 42 1.91 0.48 -12.90
C ARG A 42 2.64 -0.66 -12.18
N ARG A 43 2.03 -1.30 -11.17
CA ARG A 43 2.71 -2.28 -10.30
C ARG A 43 3.36 -3.41 -11.09
N ASP A 44 2.67 -3.98 -12.07
CA ASP A 44 3.17 -5.14 -12.82
C ASP A 44 4.38 -4.80 -13.70
N PHE A 45 4.28 -3.72 -14.46
CA PHE A 45 5.37 -3.22 -15.30
C PHE A 45 6.64 -2.92 -14.48
N ILE A 46 6.47 -2.24 -13.34
CA ILE A 46 7.59 -1.91 -12.45
C ILE A 46 8.20 -3.19 -11.86
N ALA A 47 7.37 -4.11 -11.38
CA ALA A 47 7.84 -5.36 -10.78
C ALA A 47 8.59 -6.24 -11.79
N GLU A 48 8.12 -6.31 -13.03
CA GLU A 48 8.81 -7.05 -14.10
C GLU A 48 10.19 -6.44 -14.40
N ARG A 49 10.25 -5.12 -14.61
CA ARG A 49 11.53 -4.44 -14.85
C ARG A 49 12.50 -4.60 -13.69
N PHE A 50 12.00 -4.47 -12.46
CA PHE A 50 12.81 -4.68 -11.26
C PHE A 50 13.38 -6.10 -11.22
N ARG A 51 12.54 -7.13 -11.41
CA ARG A 51 13.01 -8.53 -11.43
C ARG A 51 14.08 -8.77 -12.51
N LYS A 52 13.86 -8.28 -13.74
CA LYS A 52 14.84 -8.41 -14.83
C LYS A 52 16.20 -7.83 -14.45
N VAL A 53 16.21 -6.64 -13.87
CA VAL A 53 17.44 -5.99 -13.43
C VAL A 53 18.10 -6.76 -12.29
N MET A 54 17.34 -7.15 -11.27
CA MET A 54 17.89 -7.89 -10.12
C MET A 54 18.49 -9.24 -10.55
N THR A 55 17.82 -9.98 -11.44
CA THR A 55 18.35 -11.25 -11.97
C THR A 55 19.68 -11.04 -12.73
N ALA A 56 19.81 -9.97 -13.50
CA ALA A 56 21.07 -9.68 -14.21
C ALA A 56 22.22 -9.29 -13.27
N LEU A 57 21.90 -8.85 -12.04
CA LEU A 57 22.88 -8.44 -11.02
C LEU A 57 23.16 -9.55 -9.99
N SER A 58 22.41 -10.65 -10.01
CA SER A 58 22.62 -11.78 -9.11
C SER A 58 23.69 -12.72 -9.70
N PRO A 59 24.83 -12.94 -9.01
CA PRO A 59 25.88 -13.86 -9.45
C PRO A 59 25.45 -15.32 -9.43
#